data_AF-A0A7J7LQC8-F1
#
_entry.id   AF-A0A7J7LQC8-F1
#
_cell.length_a   1.000
_cell.length_b   1.000
_cell.length_c   1.000
_cell.angle_alpha   90.00
_cell.angle_beta   90.00
_cell.angle_gamma   90.00
#
_symmetry.space_group_name_H-M   'P 1'
#
loop_
_entity.id
_entity.type
_entity.pdbx_description
1 polymer ?
#
loop_
_entity_poly.entity_id
_entity_poly.type
_entity_poly.pdbx_seq_one_letter_code
_entity_poly.pdbx_strand_id
1 'polypeptide(L)'
;NDEAREPLSRKVPIASSRINPYQMVIMIRLVVLGFFLRYRILNPVHDAIALWLTSVVCEIWYEREGEASMLCPLDIFVSTVDSLKEPPLVTGNTVLSILAMNYPVDKISCYVSDNRASMLTFESLSETTEFGRKWVPFCKKFEIEPQAPEMYFSLKIDYLKDKVQPTFVKERRAMKVM
;
A
#
# COMPACT_ATOMS: atom_id res chain seq x y z
N ASN A 1 29.68 -19.07 -5.07
CA ASN A 1 30.29 -17.73 -5.10
C ASN A 1 29.33 -16.83 -4.35
N ASP A 2 29.42 -16.88 -3.02
CA ASP A 2 28.48 -16.24 -2.10
C ASP A 2 28.84 -14.76 -1.93
N GLU A 3 28.23 -13.90 -2.75
CA GLU A 3 28.14 -12.47 -2.45
C GLU A 3 27.15 -12.29 -1.28
N ALA A 4 27.61 -11.63 -0.22
CA ALA A 4 26.89 -11.44 1.03
C ALA A 4 25.56 -10.69 0.84
N ARG A 5 24.43 -11.34 1.15
CA ARG A 5 23.08 -10.76 1.12
C ARG A 5 22.93 -9.63 2.14
N GLU A 6 22.62 -8.41 1.68
CA GLU A 6 22.24 -7.28 2.55
C GLU A 6 20.79 -7.45 3.09
N PRO A 7 20.47 -7.02 4.33
CA PRO A 7 19.11 -7.13 4.85
C PRO A 7 18.17 -6.13 4.15
N LEU A 8 17.09 -6.62 3.52
CA LEU A 8 16.12 -5.80 2.77
C LEU A 8 15.55 -4.66 3.65
N SER A 9 15.39 -4.92 4.96
CA SER A 9 15.01 -3.97 6.01
C SER A 9 16.13 -3.89 7.01
N ARG A 10 16.48 -2.65 7.30
CA ARG A 10 17.34 -2.36 8.43
C ARG A 10 16.52 -1.66 9.49
N LYS A 11 16.41 -2.31 10.63
CA LYS A 11 16.05 -1.62 11.86
C LYS A 11 17.21 -0.69 12.21
N VAL A 12 17.09 0.59 11.84
CA VAL A 12 18.14 1.57 12.10
C VAL A 12 18.10 1.94 13.59
N PRO A 13 19.14 1.63 14.39
CA PRO A 13 19.19 2.12 15.76
C PRO A 13 19.47 3.62 15.72
N ILE A 14 18.75 4.37 16.55
CA ILE A 14 18.92 5.81 16.67
C ILE A 14 20.35 6.10 17.23
N ALA A 15 21.02 7.17 16.82
CA ALA A 15 22.41 7.44 17.21
C ALA A 15 22.59 7.57 18.74
N SER A 16 23.69 7.03 19.32
CA SER A 16 23.96 7.11 20.77
C SER A 16 24.03 8.54 21.32
N SER A 17 24.41 9.54 20.52
CA SER A 17 24.34 10.95 20.95
C SER A 17 22.90 11.46 21.15
N ARG A 18 21.92 10.85 20.45
CA ARG A 18 20.49 11.11 20.60
C ARG A 18 19.85 10.15 21.64
N ILE A 19 20.38 8.93 21.79
CA ILE A 19 19.89 7.90 22.71
C ILE A 19 20.45 8.08 24.14
N ASN A 20 21.72 8.40 24.35
CA ASN A 20 22.34 8.53 25.67
C ASN A 20 21.66 9.58 26.55
N PRO A 21 21.32 10.80 26.07
CA PRO A 21 20.54 11.73 26.89
C PRO A 21 19.15 11.16 27.21
N TYR A 22 18.53 10.45 26.26
CA TYR A 22 17.25 9.78 26.47
C TYR A 22 17.35 8.64 27.50
N GLN A 23 18.41 7.82 27.47
CA GLN A 23 18.70 6.76 28.45
C GLN A 23 18.99 7.34 29.84
N MET A 24 19.71 8.47 29.91
CA MET A 24 19.94 9.15 31.18
C MET A 24 18.63 9.69 31.76
N VAL A 25 17.79 10.30 30.93
CA VAL A 25 16.45 10.78 31.33
C VAL A 25 15.56 9.60 31.75
N ILE A 26 15.63 8.44 31.09
CA ILE A 26 14.92 7.22 31.52
C ILE A 26 15.44 6.71 32.86
N MET A 27 16.77 6.63 33.05
CA MET A 27 17.35 6.17 34.31
C MET A 27 17.02 7.12 35.46
N ILE A 28 17.11 8.44 35.24
CA ILE A 28 16.67 9.45 36.19
C ILE A 28 15.18 9.29 36.47
N ARG A 29 14.35 9.10 35.42
CA ARG A 29 12.92 8.86 35.57
C ARG A 29 12.63 7.57 36.32
N LEU A 30 13.41 6.50 36.16
CA LEU A 30 13.25 5.24 36.90
C LEU A 30 13.71 5.37 38.35
N VAL A 31 14.73 6.17 38.62
CA VAL A 31 15.15 6.50 40.00
C VAL A 31 14.09 7.36 40.67
N VAL A 32 13.61 8.43 40.02
CA VAL A 32 12.53 9.29 40.51
C VAL A 32 11.24 8.50 40.64
N LEU A 33 10.90 7.61 39.70
CA LEU A 33 9.75 6.73 39.76
C LEU A 33 9.92 5.67 40.84
N GLY A 34 11.13 5.14 41.06
CA GLY A 34 11.44 4.21 42.14
C GLY A 34 11.30 4.87 43.51
N PHE A 35 11.78 6.12 43.65
CA PHE A 35 11.54 6.93 44.84
C PHE A 35 10.07 7.33 44.98
N PHE A 36 9.38 7.66 43.90
CA PHE A 36 7.95 8.00 43.89
C PHE A 36 7.08 6.79 44.20
N LEU A 37 7.40 5.61 43.69
CA LEU A 37 6.72 4.34 43.95
C LEU A 37 7.04 3.85 45.36
N ARG A 38 8.29 3.96 45.81
CA ARG A 38 8.64 3.73 47.23
C ARG A 38 7.88 4.69 48.12
N TYR A 39 7.84 5.98 47.78
CA TYR A 39 7.07 7.00 48.48
C TYR A 39 5.57 6.71 48.45
N ARG A 40 5.03 6.19 47.35
CA ARG A 40 3.62 5.83 47.18
C ARG A 40 3.25 4.50 47.84
N ILE A 41 4.17 3.55 47.96
CA ILE A 41 4.01 2.34 48.76
C ILE A 41 4.01 2.70 50.25
N LEU A 42 4.85 3.66 50.63
CA LEU A 42 4.85 4.23 51.98
C LEU A 42 3.68 5.21 52.21
N ASN A 43 3.05 5.75 51.16
CA ASN A 43 1.91 6.71 51.19
C ASN A 43 0.93 6.48 49.98
N PRO A 44 -0.02 5.53 50.06
CA PRO A 44 -0.86 5.12 48.92
C PRO A 44 -1.94 6.15 48.51
N VAL A 45 -2.10 6.37 47.19
CA VAL A 45 -3.20 7.14 46.54
C VAL A 45 -3.67 6.41 45.26
N HIS A 46 -4.99 6.31 45.01
CA HIS A 46 -5.64 5.17 44.33
C HIS A 46 -6.06 5.33 42.82
N ASP A 47 -5.70 6.39 42.04
CA ASP A 47 -6.53 6.78 40.86
C ASP A 47 -5.97 6.86 39.38
N ALA A 48 -4.75 6.42 38.95
CA ALA A 48 -4.30 6.70 37.54
C ALA A 48 -3.31 5.73 36.82
N ILE A 49 -3.78 4.60 36.25
CA ILE A 49 -2.95 3.58 35.53
C ILE A 49 -3.19 3.54 34.00
N ALA A 50 -4.32 4.06 33.52
CA ALA A 50 -4.82 3.78 32.16
C ALA A 50 -4.00 4.36 30.98
N LEU A 51 -3.21 5.41 31.19
CA LEU A 51 -2.66 6.22 30.09
C LEU A 51 -1.34 5.70 29.47
N TRP A 52 -0.73 4.67 30.04
CA TRP A 52 0.61 4.20 29.62
C TRP A 52 0.59 3.18 28.48
N LEU A 53 -0.48 2.39 28.33
CA LEU A 53 -0.54 1.29 27.35
C LEU A 53 -0.71 1.74 25.89
N THR A 54 -1.23 2.95 25.67
CA THR A 54 -1.71 3.37 24.36
C THR A 54 -0.61 3.76 23.36
N SER A 55 0.64 3.93 23.78
CA SER A 55 1.69 4.60 22.98
C SER A 55 2.65 3.67 22.20
N VAL A 56 2.73 2.38 22.52
CA VAL A 56 3.87 1.52 22.10
C VAL A 56 3.67 0.84 20.74
N VAL A 57 2.43 0.76 20.26
CA VAL A 57 2.07 -0.13 19.13
C VAL A 57 2.45 0.43 17.75
N CYS A 58 2.71 1.74 17.60
CA CYS A 58 2.63 2.38 16.28
C CYS A 58 3.88 2.38 15.37
N GLU A 59 5.10 2.04 15.81
CA GLU A 59 6.30 2.54 15.07
C GLU A 59 7.13 1.54 14.25
N ILE A 60 6.76 0.26 14.12
CA ILE A 60 7.66 -0.71 13.48
C ILE A 60 7.19 -1.06 12.06
N TRP A 61 8.06 -0.77 11.06
CA TRP A 61 8.33 -1.50 9.78
C TRP A 61 8.06 -0.77 8.44
N TYR A 62 9.13 -0.52 7.64
CA TYR A 62 9.18 -0.77 6.17
C TYR A 62 10.60 -0.73 5.50
N GLU A 63 10.73 -1.17 4.22
CA GLU A 63 11.83 -1.95 3.55
C GLU A 63 12.11 -1.60 2.02
N ARG A 64 13.20 -2.09 1.33
CA ARG A 64 13.76 -1.69 -0.04
C ARG A 64 13.99 -2.86 -1.10
N GLU A 65 14.01 -2.57 -2.43
CA GLU A 65 13.92 -3.48 -3.65
C GLU A 65 15.21 -3.73 -4.52
N GLY A 66 15.25 -4.82 -5.34
CA GLY A 66 16.16 -4.96 -6.54
C GLY A 66 16.52 -6.33 -7.20
N GLU A 67 16.26 -7.51 -6.61
CA GLU A 67 16.56 -8.82 -7.25
C GLU A 67 15.50 -9.25 -8.29
N ALA A 68 15.80 -10.28 -9.11
CA ALA A 68 14.74 -11.05 -9.77
C ALA A 68 13.72 -11.35 -8.71
N SER A 69 12.48 -10.91 -8.93
CA SER A 69 11.45 -10.93 -7.90
C SER A 69 11.51 -12.31 -7.23
N MET A 70 12.02 -12.37 -6.00
CA MET A 70 11.77 -13.51 -5.11
C MET A 70 10.37 -13.38 -4.52
N LEU A 71 9.59 -12.41 -5.02
CA LEU A 71 8.24 -12.13 -4.58
C LEU A 71 7.38 -13.35 -4.91
N CYS A 72 6.53 -13.70 -3.98
CA CYS A 72 5.67 -14.87 -4.10
C CYS A 72 4.63 -14.66 -5.23
N PRO A 73 4.15 -15.73 -5.87
CA PRO A 73 2.91 -15.64 -6.63
C PRO A 73 1.79 -15.05 -5.76
N LEU A 74 0.98 -14.18 -6.34
CA LEU A 74 -0.12 -13.48 -5.70
C LEU A 74 -1.40 -13.75 -6.49
N ASP A 75 -2.34 -14.42 -5.83
CA ASP A 75 -3.67 -14.67 -6.37
C ASP A 75 -4.65 -13.68 -5.74
N ILE A 76 -5.24 -12.82 -6.57
CA ILE A 76 -6.18 -11.79 -6.14
C ILE A 76 -7.59 -12.22 -6.54
N PHE A 77 -8.47 -12.31 -5.55
CA PHE A 77 -9.85 -12.70 -5.74
C PHE A 77 -10.78 -11.49 -5.65
N VAL A 78 -11.63 -11.30 -6.67
CA VAL A 78 -12.66 -10.26 -6.72
C VAL A 78 -14.01 -10.95 -6.76
N SER A 79 -14.84 -10.73 -5.76
CA SER A 79 -16.21 -11.22 -5.74
C SER A 79 -17.20 -10.09 -6.01
N THR A 80 -18.19 -10.36 -6.85
CA THR A 80 -19.34 -9.47 -7.07
C THR A 80 -20.64 -10.22 -6.77
N VAL A 81 -21.60 -9.52 -6.20
CA VAL A 81 -22.88 -10.09 -5.79
C VAL A 81 -24.03 -9.67 -6.71
N ASP A 82 -24.10 -8.39 -7.10
CA ASP A 82 -25.24 -7.86 -7.84
C ASP A 82 -24.86 -6.65 -8.69
N SER A 83 -24.91 -6.82 -10.02
CA SER A 83 -24.57 -5.79 -11.01
C SER A 83 -25.51 -4.58 -10.99
N LEU A 84 -26.68 -4.69 -10.36
CA LEU A 84 -27.61 -3.57 -10.19
C LEU A 84 -27.30 -2.72 -8.96
N LYS A 85 -26.64 -3.29 -7.95
CA LYS A 85 -26.20 -2.56 -6.75
C LYS A 85 -24.79 -2.02 -6.90
N GLU A 86 -23.92 -2.81 -7.54
CA GLU A 86 -22.55 -2.47 -7.85
C GLU A 86 -22.40 -2.46 -9.37
N PRO A 87 -22.32 -1.27 -10.00
CA PRO A 87 -22.20 -1.18 -11.44
C PRO A 87 -20.98 -2.00 -11.93
N PRO A 88 -21.11 -2.82 -12.99
CA PRO A 88 -20.01 -3.61 -13.53
C PRO A 88 -18.77 -2.79 -13.89
N LEU A 89 -18.95 -1.49 -14.17
CA LEU A 89 -17.87 -0.54 -14.38
C LEU A 89 -16.93 -0.42 -13.17
N VAL A 90 -17.46 -0.48 -11.94
CA VAL A 90 -16.67 -0.43 -10.71
C VAL A 90 -15.83 -1.70 -10.56
N THR A 91 -16.43 -2.86 -10.85
CA THR A 91 -15.72 -4.14 -10.90
C THR A 91 -14.64 -4.13 -11.97
N GLY A 92 -14.94 -3.60 -13.16
CA GLY A 92 -13.99 -3.47 -14.26
C GLY A 92 -12.80 -2.57 -13.91
N ASN A 93 -13.05 -1.41 -13.28
CA ASN A 93 -11.98 -0.53 -12.78
C ASN A 93 -11.07 -1.25 -11.77
N THR A 94 -11.65 -2.06 -10.90
CA THR A 94 -10.91 -2.84 -9.89
C THR A 94 -10.06 -3.92 -10.55
N VAL A 95 -10.60 -4.63 -11.54
CA VAL A 95 -9.83 -5.62 -12.31
C VAL A 95 -8.70 -4.95 -13.08
N LEU A 96 -8.94 -3.80 -13.70
CA LEU A 96 -7.92 -3.05 -14.44
C LEU A 96 -6.79 -2.53 -13.54
N SER A 97 -7.11 -2.08 -12.32
CA SER A 97 -6.07 -1.67 -11.37
C SER A 97 -5.23 -2.86 -10.90
N ILE A 98 -5.85 -4.03 -10.68
CA ILE A 98 -5.13 -5.27 -10.35
C ILE A 98 -4.18 -5.67 -11.49
N LEU A 99 -4.65 -5.66 -12.73
CA LEU A 99 -3.84 -6.05 -13.89
C LEU A 99 -2.72 -5.05 -14.21
N ALA A 100 -2.92 -3.77 -13.87
CA ALA A 100 -1.93 -2.71 -14.06
C ALA A 100 -0.89 -2.61 -12.92
N MET A 101 -1.00 -3.47 -11.90
CA MET A 101 -0.12 -3.47 -10.74
C MET A 101 1.35 -3.63 -11.13
N ASN A 102 2.23 -2.94 -10.40
CA ASN A 102 3.67 -3.02 -10.59
C ASN A 102 4.22 -4.30 -9.94
N TYR A 103 3.93 -5.43 -10.57
CA TYR A 103 4.41 -6.75 -10.19
C TYR A 103 4.73 -7.56 -11.45
N PRO A 104 5.59 -8.59 -11.34
CA PRO A 104 5.83 -9.52 -12.44
C PRO A 104 4.54 -10.18 -12.93
N VAL A 105 4.33 -10.14 -14.25
CA VAL A 105 3.11 -10.63 -14.91
C VAL A 105 2.95 -12.15 -14.81
N ASP A 106 4.04 -12.88 -14.59
CA ASP A 106 4.07 -14.32 -14.35
C ASP A 106 3.63 -14.71 -12.93
N LYS A 107 3.43 -13.72 -12.05
CA LYS A 107 3.16 -13.94 -10.63
C LYS A 107 1.87 -13.34 -10.11
N ILE A 108 1.16 -12.54 -10.89
CA ILE A 108 -0.20 -12.10 -10.53
C ILE A 108 -1.21 -12.94 -11.28
N SER A 109 -2.13 -13.53 -10.54
CA SER A 109 -3.37 -14.08 -11.07
C SER A 109 -4.56 -13.29 -10.51
N CYS A 110 -5.52 -12.93 -11.36
CA CYS A 110 -6.77 -12.31 -10.93
C CYS A 110 -7.93 -13.24 -11.23
N TYR A 111 -8.73 -13.54 -10.20
CA TYR A 111 -9.91 -14.38 -10.28
C TYR A 111 -11.15 -13.56 -9.96
N VAL A 112 -12.13 -13.56 -10.86
CA VAL A 112 -13.41 -12.88 -10.65
C VAL A 112 -14.50 -13.92 -10.43
N SER A 113 -15.25 -13.77 -9.34
CA SER A 113 -16.37 -14.63 -8.98
C SER A 113 -17.66 -13.82 -8.95
N ASP A 114 -18.61 -14.17 -9.81
CA ASP A 114 -19.95 -13.60 -9.84
C ASP A 114 -20.96 -14.56 -9.19
N ASN A 115 -21.54 -14.15 -8.06
CA ASN A 115 -22.49 -14.97 -7.32
C ASN A 115 -23.89 -15.04 -7.96
N ARG A 116 -24.26 -14.09 -8.84
CA ARG A 116 -25.55 -14.07 -9.53
C ARG A 116 -25.47 -14.57 -10.97
N ALA A 117 -24.26 -14.83 -11.48
CA ALA A 117 -24.00 -15.27 -12.85
C ALA A 117 -24.73 -14.40 -13.88
N SER A 118 -24.67 -13.07 -13.72
CA SER A 118 -25.40 -12.16 -14.59
C SER A 118 -24.65 -11.96 -15.91
N MET A 119 -25.35 -12.07 -17.04
CA MET A 119 -24.72 -11.88 -18.36
C MET A 119 -24.05 -10.50 -18.49
N LEU A 120 -24.65 -9.48 -17.88
CA LEU A 120 -24.12 -8.11 -17.87
C LEU A 120 -22.71 -8.03 -17.25
N THR A 121 -22.45 -8.76 -16.15
CA THR A 121 -21.11 -8.83 -15.54
C THR A 121 -20.12 -9.44 -16.52
N PHE A 122 -20.52 -10.52 -17.19
CA PHE A 122 -19.66 -11.24 -18.14
C PHE A 122 -19.28 -10.37 -19.35
N GLU A 123 -20.26 -9.76 -20.02
CA GLU A 123 -20.01 -8.86 -21.16
C GLU A 123 -19.14 -7.67 -20.74
N SER A 124 -19.47 -7.03 -19.61
CA SER A 124 -18.67 -5.91 -19.09
C SER A 124 -17.23 -6.30 -18.80
N LEU A 125 -16.97 -7.51 -18.28
CA LEU A 125 -15.62 -7.99 -18.03
C LEU A 125 -14.87 -8.36 -19.32
N SER A 126 -15.59 -8.86 -20.34
CA SER A 126 -15.03 -9.11 -21.66
C SER A 126 -14.50 -7.81 -22.28
N GLU A 127 -15.34 -6.76 -22.32
CA GLU A 127 -14.95 -5.43 -22.80
C GLU A 127 -13.82 -4.82 -21.95
N THR A 128 -13.89 -4.99 -20.62
CA THR A 128 -12.83 -4.56 -19.70
C THR A 128 -11.49 -5.22 -20.05
N THR A 129 -11.50 -6.50 -20.43
CA THR A 129 -10.29 -7.23 -20.81
C THR A 129 -9.70 -6.69 -22.11
N GLU A 130 -10.54 -6.37 -23.10
CA GLU A 130 -10.08 -5.74 -24.34
C GLU A 130 -9.46 -4.36 -24.11
N PHE A 131 -10.10 -3.54 -23.26
CA PHE A 131 -9.55 -2.25 -22.84
C PHE A 131 -8.24 -2.43 -22.07
N GLY A 132 -8.16 -3.42 -21.18
CA GLY A 132 -6.98 -3.76 -20.39
C GLY A 132 -5.73 -4.02 -21.22
N ARG A 133 -5.87 -4.60 -22.43
CA ARG A 133 -4.75 -4.80 -23.35
C ARG A 133 -4.06 -3.49 -23.78
N LYS A 134 -4.77 -2.37 -23.76
CA LYS A 134 -4.23 -1.04 -24.09
C LYS A 134 -3.87 -0.25 -22.82
N TRP A 135 -4.71 -0.35 -21.79
CA TRP A 135 -4.52 0.36 -20.52
C TRP A 135 -3.31 -0.12 -19.72
N VAL A 136 -3.12 -1.44 -19.60
CA VAL A 136 -2.04 -2.02 -18.77
C VAL A 136 -0.65 -1.60 -19.29
N PRO A 137 -0.32 -1.71 -20.59
CA PRO A 137 0.95 -1.20 -21.10
C PRO A 137 1.13 0.30 -20.91
N PHE A 138 0.06 1.10 -21.04
CA PHE A 138 0.10 2.53 -20.80
C PHE A 138 0.45 2.85 -19.34
N CYS A 139 -0.21 2.18 -18.37
CA CYS A 139 0.06 2.35 -16.95
C CYS A 139 1.50 1.99 -16.58
N LYS A 140 2.01 0.86 -17.10
CA LYS A 140 3.37 0.40 -16.83
C LYS A 140 4.43 1.29 -17.51
N LYS A 141 4.20 1.72 -18.74
CA LYS A 141 5.14 2.56 -19.50
C LYS A 141 5.35 3.95 -18.88
N PHE A 142 4.29 4.52 -18.32
CA PHE A 142 4.33 5.88 -17.77
C PHE A 142 4.23 5.94 -16.25
N GLU A 143 4.26 4.79 -15.56
CA GLU A 143 4.14 4.69 -14.10
C GLU A 143 2.98 5.56 -13.57
N ILE A 144 1.77 5.22 -14.02
CA ILE A 144 0.56 5.99 -13.73
C ILE A 144 0.03 5.66 -12.35
N GLU A 145 -0.27 6.69 -11.56
CA GLU A 145 -0.95 6.60 -10.28
C GLU A 145 -2.11 7.60 -10.19
N PRO A 146 -3.32 7.18 -9.76
CA PRO A 146 -3.75 5.81 -9.48
C PRO A 146 -3.93 4.97 -10.77
N GLN A 147 -3.84 3.64 -10.65
CA GLN A 147 -3.94 2.71 -11.78
C GLN A 147 -5.39 2.45 -12.27
N ALA A 148 -6.39 2.84 -11.48
CA ALA A 148 -7.80 2.75 -11.87
C ALA A 148 -8.15 3.90 -12.83
N PRO A 149 -8.63 3.62 -14.05
CA PRO A 149 -8.80 4.63 -15.10
C PRO A 149 -9.83 5.71 -14.74
N GLU A 150 -10.99 5.33 -14.21
CA GLU A 150 -12.03 6.31 -13.83
C GLU A 150 -11.51 7.29 -12.78
N MET A 151 -10.81 6.77 -11.77
CA MET A 151 -10.19 7.59 -10.73
C MET A 151 -9.10 8.48 -11.31
N TYR A 152 -8.20 7.93 -12.12
CA TYR A 152 -7.09 8.67 -12.74
C TYR A 152 -7.58 9.86 -13.58
N PHE A 153 -8.61 9.67 -14.40
CA PHE A 153 -9.13 10.75 -15.26
C PHE A 153 -10.04 11.74 -14.54
N SER A 154 -10.64 11.35 -13.40
CA SER A 154 -11.49 12.22 -12.59
C SER A 154 -10.69 13.14 -11.65
N LEU A 155 -9.46 12.76 -11.30
CA LEU A 155 -8.61 13.57 -10.43
C LEU A 155 -8.18 14.88 -11.12
N LYS A 156 -8.43 16.00 -10.43
CA LYS A 156 -8.02 17.35 -10.85
C LYS A 156 -6.61 17.70 -10.37
N ILE A 157 -5.67 16.82 -10.62
CA ILE A 157 -4.25 17.01 -10.29
C ILE A 157 -3.45 17.31 -11.56
N ASP A 158 -2.31 17.96 -11.40
CA ASP A 158 -1.38 18.16 -12.51
C ASP A 158 -0.79 16.81 -12.93
N TYR A 159 -1.29 16.29 -14.06
CA TYR A 159 -0.90 14.99 -14.61
C TYR A 159 0.43 15.04 -15.37
N LEU A 160 1.04 16.21 -15.57
CA LEU A 160 2.35 16.37 -16.20
C LEU A 160 3.51 16.32 -15.21
N LYS A 161 3.19 16.37 -13.91
CA LYS A 161 4.19 16.35 -12.85
C LYS A 161 5.03 15.07 -12.93
N ASP A 162 6.36 15.24 -12.92
CA ASP A 162 7.36 14.16 -12.95
C ASP A 162 7.32 13.27 -14.23
N LYS A 163 6.60 13.69 -15.27
CA LYS A 163 6.52 12.97 -16.56
C LYS A 163 7.53 13.56 -17.56
N VAL A 164 8.60 12.80 -17.82
CA VAL A 164 9.70 13.22 -18.70
C VAL A 164 9.45 12.79 -20.17
N GLN A 165 8.61 11.79 -20.40
CA GLN A 165 8.42 11.23 -21.73
C GLN A 165 7.61 12.17 -22.66
N PRO A 166 8.16 12.54 -23.84
CA PRO A 166 7.52 13.52 -24.72
C PRO A 166 6.24 13.01 -25.39
N THR A 167 6.08 11.68 -25.54
CA THR A 167 4.88 11.08 -26.15
C THR A 167 3.69 11.02 -25.18
N PHE A 168 3.92 11.25 -23.88
CA PHE A 168 2.92 11.08 -22.82
C PHE A 168 1.62 11.85 -23.09
N VAL A 169 1.70 13.12 -23.47
CA VAL A 169 0.51 13.97 -23.70
C VAL A 169 -0.36 13.43 -24.83
N LYS A 170 0.27 12.96 -25.92
CA LYS A 170 -0.43 12.40 -27.07
C LYS A 170 -1.10 11.07 -26.72
N GLU A 171 -0.35 10.16 -26.09
CA GLU A 171 -0.85 8.83 -25.70
C GLU A 171 -1.95 8.93 -24.64
N ARG A 172 -1.80 9.80 -23.63
CA ARG A 172 -2.83 10.06 -22.62
C ARG A 172 -4.13 10.58 -23.23
N ARG A 173 -4.05 11.49 -24.20
CA ARG A 173 -5.25 12.02 -24.89
C ARG A 173 -5.95 10.93 -25.68
N ALA A 174 -5.20 10.11 -26.43
CA ALA A 174 -5.77 8.98 -27.14
C ALA A 174 -6.43 7.99 -26.17
N MET A 175 -5.80 7.73 -25.02
CA MET A 175 -6.31 6.81 -24.02
C MET A 175 -7.61 7.29 -23.36
N LYS A 176 -7.78 8.61 -23.17
CA LYS A 176 -9.00 9.20 -22.59
C LYS A 176 -10.23 9.08 -23.50
N VAL A 177 -10.04 8.90 -24.81
CA VAL A 177 -11.12 8.91 -25.81
C VAL A 177 -11.58 7.50 -26.17
N MET A 178 -10.84 6.47 -25.77
CA MET A 178 -11.25 5.06 -25.90
C MET A 178 -12.30 4.71 -24.86
#